data_AF-A0A9Q8CLZ5-F1
#
_entry.id   AF-A0A9Q8CLZ5-F1
#
_cell.length_a   1.000
_cell.length_b   1.000
_cell.length_c   1.000
_cell.angle_alpha   90.00
_cell.angle_beta   90.00
_cell.angle_gamma   90.00
#
_symmetry.space_group_name_H-M   'P 1'
#
loop_
_entity.id
_entity.type
_entity.pdbx_description
1 polymer ?
#
loop_
_entity_poly.entity_id
_entity_poly.type
_entity_poly.pdbx_seq_one_letter_code
_entity_poly.pdbx_strand_id
1 'polypeptide(L)'
;MLSSSSFYLCWTAIQDRTSTEKTRSKTNVTIIEEAFNMTFMEAYKRFWKKAFVMKGRARRKEYWAPVLFNVLIAFAIAIVFSFVDSAMGYKSDVFTADPAAVPDLMKPSDIASYIWSLIILIPSFTVLARRLQDININGWWALVSHLGGTIIALGIIIALVFSLASGDFGTLGMILILGLLALALIWIIFFVFTVLDGNPRPNKYGDDPKRDERYYYHDTY
;
A
#
# COMPACT_ATOMS: atom_id res chain seq x y z
N MET A 1 -61.30 -34.49 -15.52
CA MET A 1 -61.48 -33.03 -15.58
C MET A 1 -60.72 -32.41 -14.41
N LEU A 2 -59.49 -31.93 -14.63
CA LEU A 2 -58.79 -31.12 -13.62
C LEU A 2 -59.51 -29.76 -13.58
N SER A 3 -60.00 -29.34 -12.42
CA SER A 3 -60.76 -28.10 -12.31
C SER A 3 -59.87 -26.90 -12.66
N SER A 4 -60.43 -25.93 -13.36
CA SER A 4 -59.77 -24.68 -13.76
C SER A 4 -59.07 -23.97 -12.60
N SER A 5 -59.58 -24.12 -11.37
CA SER A 5 -58.98 -23.57 -10.14
C SER A 5 -57.62 -24.17 -9.80
N SER A 6 -57.36 -25.45 -10.11
CA SER A 6 -56.10 -26.12 -9.79
C SER A 6 -54.95 -25.66 -10.71
N PHE A 7 -55.27 -25.36 -11.98
CA PHE A 7 -54.31 -24.77 -12.93
C PHE A 7 -53.94 -23.33 -12.55
N TYR A 8 -54.89 -22.53 -12.10
CA TYR A 8 -54.63 -21.15 -11.66
C TYR A 8 -53.69 -21.11 -10.44
N LEU A 9 -53.94 -21.95 -9.43
CA LEU A 9 -53.06 -22.02 -8.24
C LEU A 9 -51.65 -22.50 -8.58
N CYS A 10 -51.52 -23.45 -9.51
CA CYS A 10 -50.22 -23.91 -10.00
C CYS A 10 -49.48 -22.80 -10.76
N TRP A 11 -50.17 -22.07 -11.64
CA TRP A 11 -49.60 -20.96 -12.40
C TRP A 11 -49.12 -19.82 -11.49
N THR A 12 -49.90 -19.44 -10.47
CA THR A 12 -49.48 -18.41 -9.50
C THR A 12 -48.29 -18.87 -8.65
N ALA A 13 -48.25 -20.15 -8.28
CA ALA A 13 -47.12 -20.71 -7.53
C ALA A 13 -45.83 -20.80 -8.37
N ILE A 14 -45.95 -20.97 -9.69
CA ILE A 14 -44.81 -20.92 -10.63
C ILE A 14 -44.33 -19.48 -10.79
N GLN A 15 -45.23 -18.51 -10.99
CA GLN A 15 -44.89 -17.09 -11.06
C GLN A 15 -44.16 -16.62 -9.80
N ASP A 16 -44.62 -17.02 -8.61
CA ASP A 16 -44.00 -16.67 -7.33
C ASP A 16 -42.63 -17.34 -7.12
N ARG A 17 -42.45 -18.58 -7.60
CA ARG A 17 -41.11 -19.20 -7.63
C ARG A 17 -40.16 -18.46 -8.56
N THR A 18 -40.59 -18.08 -9.75
CA THR A 18 -39.72 -17.36 -10.68
C THR A 18 -39.35 -15.97 -10.18
N SER A 19 -40.24 -15.26 -9.47
CA SER A 19 -39.95 -13.95 -8.89
C SER A 19 -38.97 -14.05 -7.71
N THR A 20 -39.18 -15.02 -6.81
CA THR A 20 -38.30 -15.27 -5.66
C THR A 20 -36.90 -15.72 -6.11
N GLU A 21 -36.80 -16.56 -7.14
CA GLU A 21 -35.53 -17.04 -7.70
C GLU A 21 -34.76 -15.92 -8.41
N LYS A 22 -35.45 -15.05 -9.16
CA LYS A 22 -34.87 -13.86 -9.80
C LYS A 22 -34.40 -12.82 -8.78
N THR A 23 -35.13 -12.69 -7.66
CA THR A 23 -34.73 -11.83 -6.54
C THR A 23 -33.52 -12.40 -5.82
N ARG A 24 -33.50 -13.70 -5.52
CA ARG A 24 -32.38 -14.41 -4.89
C ARG A 24 -31.11 -14.37 -5.75
N SER A 25 -31.26 -14.53 -7.07
CA SER A 25 -30.19 -14.34 -8.05
C SER A 25 -29.61 -12.93 -8.01
N LYS A 26 -30.45 -11.89 -8.07
CA LYS A 26 -30.00 -10.49 -7.97
C LYS A 26 -29.31 -10.19 -6.65
N THR A 27 -29.90 -10.62 -5.52
CA THR A 27 -29.32 -10.40 -4.19
C THR A 27 -27.98 -11.09 -4.05
N ASN A 28 -27.85 -12.33 -4.53
CA ASN A 28 -26.56 -13.03 -4.55
C ASN A 28 -25.55 -12.28 -5.42
N VAL A 29 -25.91 -11.86 -6.64
CA VAL A 29 -25.01 -11.07 -7.51
C VAL A 29 -24.57 -9.78 -6.85
N THR A 30 -25.47 -9.01 -6.22
CA THR A 30 -25.11 -7.76 -5.51
C THR A 30 -24.21 -8.02 -4.29
N ILE A 31 -24.46 -9.08 -3.52
CA ILE A 31 -23.62 -9.45 -2.37
C ILE A 31 -22.24 -9.89 -2.85
N ILE A 32 -22.15 -10.61 -3.97
CA ILE A 32 -20.89 -11.03 -4.57
C ILE A 32 -20.16 -9.83 -5.15
N GLU A 33 -20.84 -8.88 -5.80
CA GLU A 33 -20.25 -7.62 -6.30
C GLU A 33 -19.75 -6.71 -5.16
N GLU A 34 -20.48 -6.60 -4.05
CA GLU A 34 -20.03 -5.89 -2.85
C GLU A 34 -18.86 -6.61 -2.15
N ALA A 35 -18.85 -7.95 -2.14
CA ALA A 35 -17.74 -8.74 -1.62
C ALA A 35 -16.48 -8.64 -2.51
N PHE A 36 -16.67 -8.49 -3.82
CA PHE A 36 -15.62 -8.32 -4.84
C PHE A 36 -14.99 -6.92 -4.76
N ASN A 37 -15.81 -5.88 -4.60
CA ASN A 37 -15.35 -4.49 -4.63
C ASN A 37 -15.01 -3.95 -3.24
N MET A 38 -13.78 -4.25 -2.81
CA MET A 38 -13.12 -3.48 -1.77
C MET A 38 -13.15 -1.98 -2.08
N THR A 39 -13.75 -1.20 -1.18
CA THR A 39 -13.67 0.26 -1.20
C THR A 39 -12.31 0.74 -0.67
N PHE A 40 -11.89 1.95 -1.06
CA PHE A 40 -10.64 2.56 -0.60
C PHE A 40 -10.57 2.67 0.93
N MET A 41 -11.69 3.02 1.58
CA MET A 41 -11.77 3.13 3.03
C MET A 41 -11.63 1.76 3.71
N GLU A 42 -12.25 0.71 3.18
CA GLU A 42 -12.11 -0.65 3.73
C GLU A 42 -10.68 -1.19 3.57
N ALA A 43 -10.00 -0.84 2.47
CA ALA A 43 -8.58 -1.13 2.30
C ALA A 43 -7.74 -0.46 3.40
N TYR A 44 -8.02 0.80 3.73
CA TYR A 44 -7.33 1.53 4.79
C TYR A 44 -7.61 0.98 6.19
N LYS A 45 -8.86 0.58 6.49
CA LYS A 45 -9.17 -0.12 7.75
C LYS A 45 -8.42 -1.45 7.85
N ARG A 46 -8.35 -2.22 6.76
CA ARG A 46 -7.60 -3.48 6.71
C ARG A 46 -6.10 -3.30 6.88
N PHE A 47 -5.53 -2.18 6.42
CA PHE A 47 -4.13 -1.83 6.63
C PHE A 47 -3.78 -1.79 8.12
N TRP A 48 -4.56 -1.06 8.92
CA TRP A 48 -4.37 -1.00 10.37
C TRP A 48 -4.72 -2.31 11.08
N LYS A 49 -5.83 -2.96 10.72
CA LYS A 49 -6.24 -4.24 11.35
C LYS A 49 -5.23 -5.36 11.14
N LYS A 50 -4.55 -5.38 9.98
CA LYS A 50 -3.54 -6.39 9.63
C LYS A 50 -2.12 -5.83 9.69
N ALA A 51 -1.87 -4.81 10.50
CA ALA A 51 -0.57 -4.19 10.66
C ALA A 51 0.52 -5.17 11.14
N PHE A 52 0.15 -6.12 12.01
CA PHE A 52 1.08 -7.12 12.59
C PHE A 52 0.87 -8.54 12.04
N VAL A 53 -0.04 -8.71 11.06
CA VAL A 53 -0.37 -10.02 10.49
C VAL A 53 0.37 -10.20 9.18
N MET A 54 1.52 -10.89 9.22
CA MET A 54 2.34 -11.16 8.03
C MET A 54 1.86 -12.34 7.19
N LYS A 55 0.98 -13.19 7.72
CA LYS A 55 0.44 -14.34 6.97
C LYS A 55 -0.71 -13.88 6.07
N GLY A 56 -0.73 -14.39 4.85
CA GLY A 56 -1.82 -14.18 3.90
C GLY A 56 -1.43 -13.32 2.71
N ARG A 57 -2.38 -13.14 1.80
CA ARG A 57 -2.19 -12.43 0.53
C ARG A 57 -2.88 -11.08 0.57
N ALA A 58 -2.27 -10.07 -0.06
CA ALA A 58 -2.83 -8.73 -0.19
C ALA A 58 -3.12 -8.40 -1.66
N ARG A 59 -4.32 -7.88 -1.94
CA ARG A 59 -4.72 -7.40 -3.26
C ARG A 59 -3.99 -6.09 -3.61
N ARG A 60 -3.91 -5.74 -4.91
CA ARG A 60 -3.32 -4.46 -5.37
C ARG A 60 -3.96 -3.24 -4.71
N LYS A 61 -5.29 -3.23 -4.58
CA LYS A 61 -6.04 -2.18 -3.86
C LYS A 61 -5.68 -2.11 -2.36
N GLU A 62 -5.42 -3.26 -1.72
CA GLU A 62 -5.00 -3.30 -0.30
C GLU A 62 -3.61 -2.69 -0.06
N TYR A 63 -2.77 -2.62 -1.10
CA TYR A 63 -1.47 -1.97 -1.06
C TYR A 63 -1.54 -0.49 -1.45
N TRP A 64 -2.12 -0.18 -2.62
CA TRP A 64 -2.08 1.18 -3.18
C TRP A 64 -3.00 2.17 -2.46
N ALA A 65 -4.15 1.73 -1.94
CA ALA A 65 -5.04 2.65 -1.22
C ALA A 65 -4.39 3.20 0.05
N PRO A 66 -3.81 2.38 0.96
CA PRO A 66 -3.09 2.91 2.12
C PRO A 66 -1.86 3.75 1.77
N VAL A 67 -1.13 3.39 0.70
CA VAL A 67 0.00 4.20 0.22
C VAL A 67 -0.47 5.61 -0.13
N LEU A 68 -1.56 5.73 -0.91
CA LEU A 68 -2.12 7.03 -1.27
C LEU A 68 -2.60 7.82 -0.04
N PHE A 69 -3.35 7.19 0.87
CA PHE A 69 -3.80 7.86 2.09
C PHE A 69 -2.64 8.34 2.97
N ASN A 70 -1.59 7.52 3.13
CA ASN A 70 -0.42 7.90 3.92
C ASN A 70 0.35 9.06 3.29
N VAL A 71 0.42 9.13 1.95
CA VAL A 71 0.98 10.28 1.23
C VAL A 71 0.15 11.54 1.53
N LEU A 72 -1.18 11.46 1.44
CA LEU A 72 -2.06 12.60 1.74
C LEU A 72 -1.95 13.05 3.20
N ILE A 73 -1.89 12.11 4.15
CA ILE A 73 -1.70 12.41 5.57
C ILE A 73 -0.33 13.05 5.81
N ALA A 74 0.73 12.56 5.18
CA ALA A 74 2.05 13.17 5.28
C ALA A 74 2.07 14.62 4.76
N PHE A 75 1.40 14.89 3.63
CA PHE A 75 1.23 16.26 3.13
C PHE A 75 0.42 17.13 4.11
N ALA A 76 -0.66 16.61 4.68
CA ALA A 76 -1.45 17.34 5.66
C ALA A 76 -0.64 17.67 6.93
N ILE A 77 0.14 16.71 7.44
CA ILE A 77 1.06 16.92 8.57
C ILE A 77 2.08 18.00 8.22
N ALA A 78 2.73 17.91 7.06
CA ALA A 78 3.73 18.89 6.63
C ALA A 78 3.15 20.31 6.56
N ILE A 79 1.95 20.47 5.98
CA ILE A 79 1.27 21.76 5.89
C ILE A 79 0.94 22.29 7.29
N VAL A 80 0.30 21.49 8.14
CA VAL A 80 -0.11 21.93 9.49
C VAL A 80 1.10 22.33 10.34
N PHE A 81 2.15 21.51 10.33
CA PHE A 81 3.34 21.79 11.12
C PHE A 81 4.19 22.94 10.54
N SER A 82 4.10 23.23 9.23
CA SER A 82 4.76 24.42 8.67
C SER A 82 4.25 25.74 9.28
N PHE A 83 2.95 25.81 9.60
CA PHE A 83 2.39 26.97 10.30
C PHE A 83 2.84 27.03 11.76
N VAL A 84 2.96 25.88 12.43
CA VAL A 84 3.48 25.80 13.80
C VAL A 84 4.92 26.27 13.85
N ASP A 85 5.75 25.77 12.94
CA ASP A 85 7.16 26.14 12.85
C ASP A 85 7.32 27.65 12.62
N SER A 86 6.55 28.20 11.66
CA SER A 86 6.56 29.64 11.40
C SER A 86 6.07 30.47 12.59
N ALA A 87 5.05 30.01 13.31
CA ALA A 87 4.52 30.71 14.49
C ALA A 87 5.48 30.68 15.69
N MET A 88 6.28 29.61 15.80
CA MET A 88 7.31 29.45 16.83
C MET A 88 8.65 30.11 16.45
N GLY A 89 8.74 30.73 15.27
CA GLY A 89 9.93 31.46 14.82
C GLY A 89 11.02 30.58 14.21
N TYR A 90 10.73 29.31 13.90
CA TYR A 90 11.66 28.45 13.17
C TYR A 90 11.75 28.90 11.70
N LYS A 91 12.97 29.14 11.20
CA LYS A 91 13.20 29.54 9.81
C LYS A 91 13.56 28.32 8.94
N SER A 92 13.04 28.24 7.72
CA SER A 92 13.20 27.11 6.79
C SER A 92 14.53 27.16 6.02
N ASP A 93 15.62 27.27 6.76
CA ASP A 93 16.92 27.67 6.22
C ASP A 93 17.81 26.45 6.02
N VAL A 94 17.47 25.59 5.06
CA VAL A 94 18.27 24.36 4.75
C VAL A 94 19.66 24.70 4.16
N PHE A 95 19.85 25.92 3.64
CA PHE A 95 21.08 26.35 2.94
C PHE A 95 21.78 27.56 3.56
N THR A 96 21.22 28.16 4.62
CA THR A 96 21.79 29.35 5.31
C THR A 96 22.14 29.08 6.77
N ALA A 97 22.14 27.80 7.19
CA ALA A 97 22.54 27.42 8.54
C ALA A 97 23.98 27.88 8.82
N ASP A 98 24.11 28.90 9.66
CA ASP A 98 25.38 29.30 10.24
C ASP A 98 25.96 28.09 10.99
N PRO A 99 27.15 27.57 10.61
CA PRO A 99 27.79 26.44 11.29
C PRO A 99 28.10 26.71 12.77
N ALA A 100 28.08 27.97 13.20
CA ALA A 100 28.27 28.40 14.58
C ALA A 100 26.95 28.60 15.35
N ALA A 101 25.79 28.54 14.67
CA ALA A 101 24.50 28.53 15.36
C ALA A 101 24.35 27.22 16.15
N VAL A 102 23.94 27.34 17.41
CA VAL A 102 23.49 26.21 18.23
C VAL A 102 22.56 25.36 17.37
N PRO A 103 22.70 24.01 17.31
CA PRO A 103 21.83 23.20 16.48
C PRO A 103 20.39 23.55 16.83
N ASP A 104 19.65 24.09 15.86
CA ASP A 104 18.21 24.31 16.03
C ASP A 104 17.66 22.98 16.55
N LEU A 105 17.19 23.00 17.79
CA LEU A 105 16.53 21.84 18.39
C LEU A 105 15.49 21.35 17.37
N MET A 106 15.53 20.05 17.08
CA MET A 106 14.72 19.38 16.05
C MET A 106 13.32 20.01 15.98
N LYS A 107 12.94 20.52 14.81
CA LYS A 107 11.72 21.33 14.68
C LYS A 107 10.50 20.47 15.00
N PRO A 108 9.41 21.05 15.50
CA PRO A 108 8.16 20.32 15.69
C PRO A 108 7.72 19.52 14.46
N SER A 109 7.89 20.06 13.25
CA SER A 109 7.62 19.34 11.99
C SER A 109 8.50 18.11 11.78
N ASP A 110 9.78 18.17 12.13
CA ASP A 110 10.71 17.05 12.05
C ASP A 110 10.28 15.94 13.01
N ILE A 111 10.01 16.29 14.28
CA ILE A 111 9.53 15.36 15.30
C ILE A 111 8.24 14.67 14.84
N ALA A 112 7.27 15.44 14.35
CA ALA A 112 5.99 14.90 13.88
C ALA A 112 6.17 13.94 12.70
N SER A 113 7.04 14.30 11.75
CA SER A 113 7.35 13.47 10.59
C SER A 113 8.04 12.18 10.99
N TYR A 114 8.99 12.23 11.93
CA TYR A 114 9.66 11.03 12.45
C TYR A 114 8.68 10.11 13.18
N ILE A 115 7.85 10.65 14.08
CA ILE A 115 6.84 9.85 14.79
C ILE A 115 5.89 9.19 13.79
N TRP A 116 5.38 9.95 12.82
CA TRP A 116 4.51 9.40 11.78
C TRP A 116 5.19 8.29 10.98
N SER A 117 6.45 8.49 10.57
CA SER A 117 7.24 7.49 9.83
C SER A 117 7.40 6.18 10.62
N LEU A 118 7.59 6.26 11.94
CA LEU A 118 7.73 5.09 12.81
C LEU A 118 6.40 4.35 12.98
N ILE A 119 5.29 5.08 13.11
CA ILE A 119 3.95 4.48 13.23
C ILE A 119 3.60 3.69 11.97
N ILE A 120 3.87 4.24 10.78
CA ILE A 120 3.53 3.59 9.50
C ILE A 120 4.54 2.53 9.07
N LEU A 121 5.73 2.48 9.67
CA LEU A 121 6.82 1.58 9.27
C LEU A 121 6.37 0.11 9.32
N ILE A 122 5.82 -0.33 10.45
CA ILE A 122 5.42 -1.73 10.66
C ILE A 122 4.24 -2.11 9.73
N PRO A 123 3.13 -1.35 9.68
CA PRO A 123 2.04 -1.64 8.76
C PRO A 123 2.49 -1.65 7.28
N SER A 124 3.32 -0.71 6.86
CA SER A 124 3.80 -0.60 5.47
C SER A 124 4.66 -1.80 5.08
N PHE A 125 5.54 -2.23 5.97
CA PHE A 125 6.31 -3.46 5.81
C PHE A 125 5.40 -4.68 5.67
N THR A 126 4.42 -4.82 6.56
CA THR A 126 3.54 -6.00 6.60
C THR A 126 2.67 -6.11 5.34
N VAL A 127 2.15 -5.00 4.82
CA VAL A 127 1.35 -5.04 3.59
C VAL A 127 2.22 -5.34 2.37
N LEU A 128 3.44 -4.78 2.30
CA LEU A 128 4.37 -5.12 1.24
C LEU A 128 4.78 -6.59 1.28
N ALA A 129 5.07 -7.14 2.46
CA ALA A 129 5.39 -8.55 2.64
C ALA A 129 4.24 -9.45 2.14
N ARG A 130 2.98 -9.14 2.51
CA ARG A 130 1.79 -9.87 2.02
C ARG A 130 1.57 -9.72 0.51
N ARG A 131 2.00 -8.59 -0.07
CA ARG A 131 1.92 -8.37 -1.51
C ARG A 131 2.97 -9.18 -2.27
N LEU A 132 4.19 -9.29 -1.74
CA LEU A 132 5.22 -10.19 -2.28
C LEU A 132 4.79 -11.66 -2.16
N GLN A 133 4.14 -12.03 -1.06
CA GLN A 133 3.56 -13.36 -0.89
C GLN A 133 2.43 -13.66 -1.92
N ASP A 134 1.70 -12.64 -2.36
CA ASP A 134 0.65 -12.78 -3.39
C ASP A 134 1.23 -13.16 -4.77
N ILE A 135 2.45 -12.70 -5.08
CA ILE A 135 3.22 -13.10 -6.28
C ILE A 135 4.12 -14.33 -6.02
N ASN A 136 3.89 -15.07 -4.94
CA ASN A 136 4.66 -16.26 -4.53
C ASN A 136 6.15 -16.00 -4.24
N ILE A 137 6.50 -14.76 -3.88
CA ILE A 137 7.85 -14.39 -3.43
C ILE A 137 7.89 -14.41 -1.89
N ASN A 138 9.08 -14.66 -1.34
CA ASN A 138 9.30 -14.61 0.11
C ASN A 138 9.05 -13.18 0.65
N GLY A 139 8.17 -13.05 1.64
CA GLY A 139 7.79 -11.75 2.23
C GLY A 139 8.95 -10.97 2.85
N TRP A 140 10.03 -11.64 3.25
CA TRP A 140 11.25 -11.00 3.76
C TRP A 140 11.96 -10.09 2.75
N TRP A 141 11.71 -10.25 1.43
CA TRP A 141 12.19 -9.30 0.42
C TRP A 141 11.64 -7.88 0.63
N ALA A 142 10.55 -7.72 1.38
CA ALA A 142 10.10 -6.39 1.81
C ALA A 142 11.16 -5.63 2.63
N LEU A 143 12.05 -6.32 3.35
CA LEU A 143 13.15 -5.68 4.08
C LEU A 143 14.17 -5.07 3.12
N VAL A 144 14.42 -5.70 1.98
CA VAL A 144 15.36 -5.18 0.98
C VAL A 144 14.87 -3.84 0.44
N SER A 145 13.56 -3.66 0.26
CA SER A 145 13.02 -2.36 -0.17
C SER A 145 13.22 -1.25 0.87
N HIS A 146 13.00 -1.53 2.16
CA HIS A 146 13.06 -0.51 3.23
C HIS A 146 14.49 -0.30 3.76
N LEU A 147 15.28 -1.36 3.91
CA LEU A 147 16.66 -1.32 4.42
C LEU A 147 17.69 -1.14 3.30
N GLY A 148 17.47 -1.72 2.12
CA GLY A 148 18.42 -1.58 1.02
C GLY A 148 18.53 -0.13 0.54
N GLY A 149 17.39 0.56 0.43
CA GLY A 149 17.37 1.99 0.10
C GLY A 149 18.06 2.86 1.15
N THR A 150 17.80 2.61 2.45
CA THR A 150 18.42 3.39 3.53
C THR A 150 19.90 3.13 3.67
N ILE A 151 20.38 1.89 3.48
CA ILE A 151 21.82 1.56 3.50
C ILE A 151 22.55 2.28 2.38
N ILE A 152 22.00 2.29 1.16
CA ILE A 152 22.64 3.01 0.03
C ILE A 152 22.64 4.52 0.28
N ALA A 153 21.53 5.08 0.78
CA ALA A 153 21.44 6.50 1.14
C ALA A 153 22.47 6.88 2.23
N LEU A 154 22.65 6.04 3.26
CA LEU A 154 23.69 6.24 4.27
C LEU A 154 25.09 6.18 3.68
N GLY A 155 25.37 5.23 2.78
CA GLY A 155 26.65 5.15 2.07
C GLY A 155 26.93 6.42 1.24
N ILE A 156 25.90 6.97 0.61
CA ILE A 156 25.99 8.26 -0.11
C ILE A 156 26.31 9.41 0.85
N ILE A 157 25.61 9.51 1.99
CA ILE A 157 25.84 10.56 2.98
C ILE A 157 27.26 10.48 3.54
N ILE A 158 27.73 9.27 3.88
CA ILE A 158 29.08 9.04 4.37
C ILE A 158 30.11 9.47 3.31
N ALA A 159 29.94 9.04 2.06
CA ALA A 159 30.82 9.46 0.97
C ALA A 159 30.86 10.99 0.82
N LEU A 160 29.70 11.64 0.89
CA LEU A 160 29.57 13.10 0.82
C LEU A 160 30.37 13.80 1.94
N VAL A 161 30.27 13.32 3.18
CA VAL A 161 31.04 13.85 4.31
C VAL A 161 32.55 13.69 4.09
N PHE A 162 32.99 12.52 3.65
CA PHE A 162 34.42 12.26 3.42
C PHE A 162 35.01 13.11 2.31
N SER A 163 34.28 13.31 1.23
CA SER A 163 34.77 14.14 0.14
C SER A 163 34.73 15.63 0.46
N LEU A 164 33.74 16.08 1.23
CA LEU A 164 33.77 17.45 1.73
C LEU A 164 35.04 17.71 2.55
N ALA A 165 35.52 16.71 3.28
CA ALA A 165 36.78 16.79 4.03
C ALA A 165 38.04 16.68 3.15
N SER A 166 38.01 15.88 2.07
CA SER A 166 39.19 15.67 1.19
C SER A 166 39.28 16.64 0.01
N GLY A 167 38.20 17.34 -0.32
CA GLY A 167 38.09 18.22 -1.49
C GLY A 167 37.99 17.49 -2.84
N ASP A 168 37.88 16.15 -2.85
CA ASP A 168 37.76 15.35 -4.09
C ASP A 168 36.30 15.17 -4.50
N PHE A 169 35.79 16.11 -5.30
CA PHE A 169 34.44 16.05 -5.85
C PHE A 169 34.28 15.13 -7.06
N GLY A 170 35.38 14.71 -7.71
CA GLY A 170 35.35 13.84 -8.88
C GLY A 170 34.88 12.43 -8.51
N THR A 171 35.46 11.87 -7.46
CA THR A 171 35.05 10.57 -6.93
C THR A 171 33.62 10.59 -6.39
N LEU A 172 33.17 11.70 -5.78
CA LEU A 172 31.78 11.86 -5.36
C LEU A 172 30.79 11.78 -6.50
N GLY A 173 31.03 12.52 -7.59
CA GLY A 173 30.10 12.56 -8.71
C GLY A 173 29.80 11.15 -9.21
N MET A 174 30.83 10.31 -9.32
CA MET A 174 30.70 8.92 -9.74
C MET A 174 29.93 8.07 -8.72
N ILE A 175 30.26 8.17 -7.42
CA ILE A 175 29.57 7.42 -6.35
C ILE A 175 28.09 7.83 -6.27
N LEU A 176 27.78 9.13 -6.38
CA LEU A 176 26.42 9.64 -6.37
C LEU A 176 25.61 9.12 -7.55
N ILE A 177 26.16 9.19 -8.76
CA ILE A 177 25.49 8.69 -9.97
C ILE A 177 25.23 7.19 -9.84
N LEU A 178 26.24 6.40 -9.47
CA LEU A 178 26.09 4.94 -9.32
C LEU A 178 25.11 4.58 -8.19
N GLY A 179 25.19 5.27 -7.05
CA GLY A 179 24.31 5.06 -5.91
C GLY A 179 22.85 5.39 -6.23
N LEU A 180 22.61 6.52 -6.91
CA LEU A 180 21.27 6.92 -7.35
C LEU A 180 20.70 5.96 -8.41
N LEU A 181 21.53 5.48 -9.34
CA LEU A 181 21.11 4.46 -10.32
C LEU A 181 20.75 3.14 -9.63
N ALA A 182 21.53 2.70 -8.65
CA ALA A 182 21.23 1.50 -7.86
C ALA A 182 19.93 1.65 -7.06
N LEU A 183 19.72 2.82 -6.43
CA LEU A 183 18.47 3.15 -5.74
C LEU A 183 17.27 3.12 -6.68
N ALA A 184 17.39 3.77 -7.84
CA ALA A 184 16.33 3.80 -8.85
C ALA A 184 16.00 2.39 -9.34
N LEU A 185 17.01 1.55 -9.59
CA LEU A 185 16.82 0.18 -10.05
C LEU A 185 16.06 -0.67 -9.02
N ILE A 186 16.45 -0.60 -7.74
CA ILE A 186 15.73 -1.28 -6.65
C ILE A 186 14.28 -0.78 -6.59
N TRP A 187 14.06 0.53 -6.64
CA TRP A 187 12.72 1.12 -6.62
C TRP A 187 11.87 0.66 -7.80
N ILE A 188 12.42 0.61 -9.02
CA ILE A 188 11.71 0.14 -10.22
C ILE A 188 11.33 -1.33 -10.06
N ILE A 189 12.25 -2.19 -9.60
CA ILE A 189 11.97 -3.62 -9.38
C ILE A 189 10.81 -3.80 -8.39
N PHE A 190 10.85 -3.13 -7.24
CA PHE A 190 9.78 -3.23 -6.24
C PHE A 190 8.48 -2.60 -6.72
N PHE A 191 8.54 -1.49 -7.44
CA PHE A 191 7.36 -0.89 -8.07
C PHE A 191 6.68 -1.88 -9.01
N VAL A 192 7.43 -2.54 -9.90
CA VAL A 192 6.91 -3.59 -10.77
C VAL A 192 6.25 -4.70 -9.95
N PHE A 193 6.91 -5.21 -8.89
CA PHE A 193 6.32 -6.23 -8.02
C PHE A 193 5.00 -5.81 -7.37
N THR A 194 4.86 -4.54 -6.98
CA THR A 194 3.60 -4.04 -6.39
C THR A 194 2.47 -3.93 -7.41
N VAL A 195 2.79 -3.77 -8.70
CA VAL A 195 1.82 -3.63 -9.79
C VAL A 195 1.46 -4.97 -10.45
N LEU A 196 2.34 -5.99 -10.45
CA LEU A 196 2.09 -7.30 -11.08
C LEU A 196 0.82 -8.02 -10.61
N ASP A 197 0.19 -8.90 -11.39
CA ASP A 197 -0.98 -9.63 -10.87
C ASP A 197 -0.54 -10.73 -9.88
N GLY A 198 -1.36 -10.96 -8.86
CA GLY A 198 -1.18 -12.08 -7.94
C GLY A 198 -1.38 -13.43 -8.64
N ASN A 199 -0.75 -14.47 -8.13
CA ASN A 199 -0.86 -15.82 -8.69
C ASN A 199 -2.32 -16.31 -8.66
N PRO A 200 -2.94 -16.72 -9.79
CA PRO A 200 -4.33 -17.17 -9.83
C PRO A 200 -4.60 -18.45 -9.04
N ARG A 201 -3.57 -19.27 -8.82
CA ARG A 201 -3.71 -20.52 -8.08
C ARG A 201 -3.56 -20.29 -6.58
N PRO A 202 -4.11 -21.17 -5.74
CA PRO A 202 -3.74 -21.26 -4.33
C PRO A 202 -2.21 -21.39 -4.21
N ASN A 203 -1.61 -20.66 -3.28
CA ASN A 203 -0.18 -20.73 -3.00
C ASN A 203 0.05 -21.07 -1.52
N LYS A 204 1.32 -21.28 -1.12
CA LYS A 204 1.68 -21.63 0.28
C LYS A 204 1.29 -20.57 1.33
N TYR A 205 0.92 -19.37 0.90
CA TYR A 205 0.52 -18.25 1.75
C TYR A 205 -1.01 -18.08 1.83
N GLY A 206 -1.78 -18.86 1.05
CA GLY A 206 -3.23 -18.92 1.13
C GLY A 206 -3.92 -18.95 -0.23
N ASP A 207 -5.24 -19.03 -0.16
CA ASP A 207 -6.12 -18.98 -1.33
C ASP A 207 -6.06 -17.64 -2.04
N ASP A 208 -6.34 -17.68 -3.33
CA ASP A 208 -6.39 -16.48 -4.16
C ASP A 208 -7.44 -15.50 -3.66
N PRO A 209 -7.07 -14.25 -3.32
CA PRO A 209 -8.02 -13.23 -2.96
C PRO A 209 -9.06 -12.98 -4.06
N LYS A 210 -8.73 -13.21 -5.34
CA LYS A 210 -9.64 -13.05 -6.50
C LYS A 210 -10.32 -14.37 -6.90
N ARG A 211 -10.39 -15.38 -6.02
CA ARG A 211 -10.90 -16.71 -6.36
C ARG A 211 -12.34 -16.63 -6.88
N ASP A 212 -13.24 -16.05 -6.10
CA ASP A 212 -14.67 -15.97 -6.45
C ASP A 212 -14.87 -15.16 -7.74
N GLU A 213 -14.04 -14.14 -7.95
CA GLU A 213 -13.98 -13.31 -9.15
C GLU A 213 -13.66 -14.14 -10.40
N ARG A 214 -12.66 -15.02 -10.32
CA ARG A 214 -12.20 -15.83 -11.45
C ARG A 214 -13.13 -16.99 -11.76
N TYR A 215 -13.66 -17.66 -10.73
CA TYR A 215 -14.55 -18.81 -10.92
C TYR A 215 -15.93 -18.39 -11.42
N TYR A 216 -16.46 -17.26 -10.96
CA TYR A 216 -17.75 -16.75 -11.44
C TYR A 216 -17.77 -16.51 -12.96
N TYR A 217 -16.67 -15.99 -13.53
CA TYR A 217 -16.53 -15.79 -14.97
C TYR A 217 -16.34 -17.09 -15.76
N HIS A 218 -15.86 -18.17 -15.15
CA HIS A 218 -15.69 -19.44 -15.83
C HIS A 218 -16.98 -20.28 -15.90
N ASP A 219 -17.92 -20.06 -14.98
CA ASP A 219 -19.19 -20.80 -14.93
C ASP A 219 -20.34 -20.08 -15.68
N THR A 220 -20.12 -18.85 -16.16
CA THR A 220 -21.16 -18.00 -16.78
C THR A 220 -21.05 -17.87 -18.31
N TYR A 221 -20.04 -18.46 -18.95
CA TYR A 221 -19.83 -18.43 -20.41
C TYR A 221 -19.53 -19.81 -20.99
#